data_AF-A0A9Q2PFT8-F1
#
_entry.id   AF-A0A9Q2PFT8-F1
#
_cell.length_a   1.000
_cell.length_b   1.000
_cell.length_c   1.000
_cell.angle_alpha   90.00
_cell.angle_beta   90.00
_cell.angle_gamma   90.00
#
_symmetry.space_group_name_H-M   'P 1'
#
loop_
_entity.id
_entity.type
_entity.pdbx_description
1 polymer ?
#
loop_
_entity_poly.entity_id
_entity_poly.type
_entity_poly.pdbx_seq_one_letter_code
_entity_poly.pdbx_strand_id
1 'polypeptide(L)'
;MTNVSITDVAPNPRPERSIDIYRRAVAWLEGALPNGWTVSADRPRSPAAPNRLLVTAPDGDTVSYAIVTSKGVLSGDIARIANELSDSDRGFVCAHYLSDPVRRQLDSHGISYADATGNLTLVADRPAIWVRNRGADADPWRGPGRPSGVLTGEPSERVVRALADHVGEMSVPELIKLSGASTGAAYRVVEVLFERELLSRMPRGPVTDVRWEHMLRAWATDRKPCRTRRFASPDGLDDLRSRLAASSGDPGYAVTGIGATDYARPDVLELYADDVDAFASEFDLRPVDGGGDVVIATPWSAVVFERMQIREGLRCVAPSHAYADLVAGPFRHPDAADYQLTTMRADESGWRREMRRAR
;
A
#
# COMPACT_ATOMS: atom_id res chain seq x y z
N MET A 1 -43.42 9.61 -17.86
CA MET A 1 -43.23 8.78 -16.65
C MET A 1 -42.56 7.48 -17.05
N THR A 2 -41.24 7.43 -16.89
CA THR A 2 -40.51 6.18 -16.65
C THR A 2 -39.22 6.58 -15.94
N ASN A 3 -39.29 6.64 -14.60
CA ASN A 3 -38.11 6.77 -13.76
C ASN A 3 -37.28 5.49 -13.94
N VAL A 4 -36.19 5.59 -14.69
CA VAL A 4 -35.15 4.56 -14.66
C VAL A 4 -34.42 4.74 -13.34
N SER A 5 -34.79 3.90 -12.37
CA SER A 5 -34.03 3.70 -11.13
C SER A 5 -32.61 3.27 -11.51
N ILE A 6 -31.66 4.19 -11.40
CA ILE A 6 -30.22 3.93 -11.49
C ILE A 6 -29.75 3.35 -10.16
N THR A 7 -30.27 2.19 -9.82
CA THR A 7 -29.82 1.41 -8.67
C THR A 7 -29.99 -0.04 -9.04
N ASP A 8 -28.91 -0.78 -8.85
CA ASP A 8 -28.68 -2.19 -9.12
C ASP A 8 -28.13 -2.58 -10.50
N VAL A 9 -26.97 -3.23 -10.43
CA VAL A 9 -26.17 -3.89 -11.46
C VAL A 9 -25.15 -2.98 -12.15
N ALA A 10 -23.90 -3.05 -11.70
CA ALA A 10 -22.76 -2.60 -12.49
C ALA A 10 -22.78 -3.29 -13.88
N PRO A 11 -22.71 -2.54 -14.99
CA PRO A 11 -22.87 -3.13 -16.31
C PRO A 11 -21.69 -4.08 -16.59
N ASN A 12 -21.97 -5.38 -16.61
CA ASN A 12 -21.01 -6.41 -16.98
C ASN A 12 -20.99 -6.51 -18.53
N PRO A 13 -19.82 -6.67 -19.20
CA PRO A 13 -18.47 -6.94 -18.67
C PRO A 13 -17.75 -5.70 -18.10
N ARG A 14 -16.69 -5.89 -17.31
CA ARG A 14 -15.75 -4.82 -16.90
C ARG A 14 -15.22 -4.08 -18.15
N PRO A 15 -15.13 -2.73 -18.18
CA PRO A 15 -14.47 -2.05 -19.29
C PRO A 15 -12.96 -2.36 -19.21
N GLU A 16 -12.31 -2.70 -20.32
CA GLU A 16 -10.88 -3.07 -20.32
C GLU A 16 -9.98 -2.11 -21.10
N ARG A 17 -10.55 -1.44 -22.10
CA ARG A 17 -9.82 -0.48 -22.94
C ARG A 17 -10.06 0.92 -22.40
N SER A 18 -9.04 1.77 -22.43
CA SER A 18 -9.15 3.17 -21.97
C SER A 18 -10.36 3.90 -22.55
N ILE A 19 -10.67 3.68 -23.84
CA ILE A 19 -11.87 4.24 -24.48
C ILE A 19 -13.19 3.74 -23.88
N ASP A 20 -13.27 2.48 -23.43
CA ASP A 20 -14.49 1.93 -22.81
C ASP A 20 -14.66 2.45 -21.39
N ILE A 21 -13.56 2.64 -20.65
CA ILE A 21 -13.55 3.28 -19.32
C ILE A 21 -14.08 4.70 -19.45
N TYR A 22 -13.49 5.47 -20.36
CA TYR A 22 -13.91 6.84 -20.66
C TYR A 22 -15.40 6.91 -21.01
N ARG A 23 -15.86 6.09 -21.95
CA ARG A 23 -17.27 6.09 -22.40
C ARG A 23 -18.25 5.83 -21.25
N ARG A 24 -17.93 4.92 -20.34
CA ARG A 24 -18.79 4.64 -19.18
C ARG A 24 -18.78 5.77 -18.17
N ALA A 25 -17.60 6.28 -17.85
CA ALA A 25 -17.42 7.40 -16.95
C ALA A 25 -18.19 8.65 -17.46
N VAL A 26 -18.09 8.96 -18.76
CA VAL A 26 -18.79 10.10 -19.36
C VAL A 26 -20.29 9.87 -19.51
N ALA A 27 -20.76 8.64 -19.75
CA ALA A 27 -22.20 8.36 -19.73
C ALA A 27 -22.84 8.70 -18.37
N TRP A 28 -22.13 8.46 -17.26
CA TRP A 28 -22.58 8.89 -15.93
C TRP A 28 -22.60 10.42 -15.79
N LEU A 29 -21.59 11.11 -16.32
CA LEU A 29 -21.56 12.57 -16.33
C LEU A 29 -22.71 13.16 -17.15
N GLU A 30 -22.90 12.70 -18.38
CA GLU A 30 -23.97 13.16 -19.28
C GLU A 30 -25.35 12.97 -18.64
N GLY A 31 -25.58 11.84 -17.97
CA GLY A 31 -26.82 11.58 -17.24
C GLY A 31 -27.02 12.42 -15.98
N ALA A 32 -25.95 12.96 -15.40
CA ALA A 32 -25.99 13.75 -14.16
C ALA A 32 -25.91 15.27 -14.41
N LEU A 33 -25.66 15.72 -15.64
CA LEU A 33 -25.57 17.14 -15.96
C LEU A 33 -26.93 17.85 -15.84
N PRO A 34 -26.95 19.12 -15.40
CA PRO A 34 -28.17 19.92 -15.42
C PRO A 34 -28.68 20.16 -16.84
N ASN A 35 -29.99 20.43 -16.97
CA ASN A 35 -30.61 20.71 -18.27
C ASN A 35 -29.89 21.83 -19.03
N GLY A 36 -29.65 21.60 -20.34
CA GLY A 36 -29.00 22.56 -21.24
C GLY A 36 -27.46 22.51 -21.23
N TRP A 37 -26.85 21.81 -20.27
CA TRP A 37 -25.43 21.54 -20.30
C TRP A 37 -25.10 20.40 -21.26
N THR A 38 -23.94 20.48 -21.92
CA THR A 38 -23.52 19.45 -22.87
C THR A 38 -22.05 19.07 -22.65
N VAL A 39 -21.72 17.84 -23.03
CA VAL A 39 -20.35 17.32 -23.03
C VAL A 39 -19.91 17.06 -24.47
N SER A 40 -18.67 17.41 -24.78
CA SER A 40 -18.01 17.00 -26.01
C SER A 40 -16.55 16.63 -25.72
N ALA A 41 -15.91 15.90 -26.62
CA ALA A 41 -14.53 15.49 -26.47
C ALA A 41 -13.86 15.34 -27.84
N ASP A 42 -12.53 15.31 -27.86
CA ASP A 42 -11.80 14.95 -29.06
C ASP A 42 -12.12 13.50 -29.49
N ARG A 43 -11.97 13.22 -30.79
CA ARG A 43 -12.34 11.93 -31.39
C ARG A 43 -11.09 11.20 -31.90
N PRO A 44 -10.28 10.61 -31.01
CA PRO A 44 -9.15 9.81 -31.44
C PRO A 44 -9.61 8.50 -32.12
N ARG A 45 -8.71 7.88 -32.87
CA ARG A 45 -8.96 6.53 -33.40
C ARG A 45 -8.93 5.52 -32.26
N SER A 46 -9.99 4.71 -32.14
CA SER A 46 -10.03 3.55 -31.25
C SER A 46 -8.78 2.69 -31.44
N PRO A 47 -8.12 2.22 -30.37
CA PRO A 47 -8.62 2.08 -28.99
C PRO A 47 -8.25 3.21 -28.01
N ALA A 48 -7.65 4.31 -28.47
CA ALA A 48 -7.27 5.41 -27.60
C ALA A 48 -8.50 6.13 -27.01
N ALA A 49 -8.37 6.58 -25.76
CA ALA A 49 -9.36 7.47 -25.14
C ALA A 49 -9.10 8.93 -25.58
N PRO A 50 -10.13 9.79 -25.57
CA PRO A 50 -9.97 11.23 -25.76
C PRO A 50 -8.99 11.81 -24.74
N ASN A 51 -8.22 12.82 -25.16
CA ASN A 51 -7.28 13.52 -24.29
C ASN A 51 -7.92 14.73 -23.59
N ARG A 52 -9.00 15.28 -24.17
CA ARG A 52 -9.71 16.43 -23.61
C ARG A 52 -11.23 16.24 -23.63
N LEU A 53 -11.83 16.67 -22.53
CA LEU A 53 -13.27 16.84 -22.36
C LEU A 53 -13.59 18.33 -22.37
N LEU A 54 -14.68 18.72 -23.02
CA LEU A 54 -15.27 20.05 -22.90
C LEU A 54 -16.67 19.93 -22.33
N VAL A 55 -16.96 20.74 -21.33
CA VAL A 55 -18.29 20.89 -20.75
C VAL A 55 -18.78 22.29 -21.08
N THR A 56 -19.93 22.39 -21.74
CA THR A 56 -20.51 23.63 -22.24
C THR A 56 -21.79 23.96 -21.48
N ALA A 57 -21.85 25.18 -20.95
CA ALA A 57 -23.03 25.74 -20.29
C ALA A 57 -24.12 26.12 -21.32
N PRO A 58 -25.39 26.31 -20.87
CA PRO A 58 -26.49 26.67 -21.76
C PRO A 58 -26.34 28.01 -22.47
N ASP A 59 -25.52 28.92 -21.93
CA ASP A 59 -25.17 30.22 -22.50
C ASP A 59 -24.03 30.15 -23.52
N GLY A 60 -23.41 28.97 -23.69
CA GLY A 60 -22.32 28.73 -24.62
C GLY A 60 -20.92 28.80 -24.00
N ASP A 61 -20.79 29.19 -22.73
CA ASP A 61 -19.48 29.19 -22.06
C ASP A 61 -18.95 27.77 -21.87
N THR A 62 -17.63 27.58 -22.02
CA THR A 62 -17.01 26.25 -21.97
C THR A 62 -15.89 26.16 -20.96
N VAL A 63 -15.72 24.96 -20.37
CA VAL A 63 -14.55 24.58 -19.59
C VAL A 63 -13.95 23.28 -20.14
N SER A 64 -12.63 23.24 -20.23
CA SER A 64 -11.88 22.08 -20.69
C SER A 64 -11.22 21.33 -19.54
N TYR A 65 -11.21 20.00 -19.65
CA TYR A 65 -10.49 19.10 -18.75
C TYR A 65 -9.54 18.19 -19.53
N ALA A 66 -8.33 18.00 -19.01
CA ALA A 66 -7.42 16.95 -19.45
C ALA A 66 -7.87 15.59 -18.89
N ILE A 67 -8.05 14.62 -19.77
CA ILE A 67 -8.54 13.29 -19.41
C ILE A 67 -7.38 12.39 -19.00
N VAL A 68 -7.51 11.76 -17.84
CA VAL A 68 -6.60 10.71 -17.38
C VAL A 68 -7.39 9.41 -17.24
N THR A 69 -7.22 8.48 -18.17
CA THR A 69 -7.82 7.14 -18.05
C THR A 69 -6.88 6.18 -17.35
N SER A 70 -7.37 5.50 -16.31
CA SER A 70 -6.63 4.43 -15.66
C SER A 70 -7.48 3.20 -15.37
N LYS A 71 -6.87 2.02 -15.30
CA LYS A 71 -7.54 0.78 -14.86
C LYS A 71 -7.73 0.72 -13.35
N GLY A 72 -6.99 1.53 -12.61
CA GLY A 72 -7.06 1.74 -11.16
C GLY A 72 -6.30 3.02 -10.81
N VAL A 73 -6.67 3.69 -9.73
CA VAL A 73 -5.97 4.88 -9.26
C VAL A 73 -5.72 4.69 -7.79
N LEU A 74 -4.50 4.94 -7.34
CA LEU A 74 -4.16 4.85 -5.93
C LEU A 74 -3.90 6.23 -5.37
N SER A 75 -3.91 6.27 -4.05
CA SER A 75 -3.60 7.46 -3.29
C SER A 75 -2.25 8.09 -3.64
N GLY A 76 -1.24 7.27 -3.92
CA GLY A 76 0.11 7.75 -4.29
C GLY A 76 0.20 8.32 -5.71
N ASP A 77 -0.68 7.88 -6.62
CA ASP A 77 -0.66 8.35 -8.01
C ASP A 77 -1.27 9.74 -8.16
N ILE A 78 -2.06 10.20 -7.18
CA ILE A 78 -2.77 11.48 -7.26
C ILE A 78 -1.79 12.65 -7.31
N ALA A 79 -0.70 12.60 -6.55
CA ALA A 79 0.34 13.65 -6.61
C ALA A 79 1.01 13.68 -7.99
N ARG A 80 1.27 12.51 -8.59
CA ARG A 80 1.82 12.43 -9.95
C ARG A 80 0.82 12.94 -10.98
N ILE A 81 -0.44 12.52 -10.90
CA ILE A 81 -1.52 12.99 -11.78
C ILE A 81 -1.67 14.51 -11.66
N ALA A 82 -1.64 15.05 -10.44
CA ALA A 82 -1.70 16.48 -10.20
C ALA A 82 -0.50 17.22 -10.85
N ASN A 83 0.71 16.67 -10.73
CA ASN A 83 1.92 17.27 -11.31
C ASN A 83 1.99 17.14 -12.85
N GLU A 84 1.35 16.13 -13.43
CA GLU A 84 1.28 15.93 -14.88
C GLU A 84 0.24 16.84 -15.55
N LEU A 85 -0.73 17.35 -14.78
CA LEU A 85 -1.61 18.43 -15.22
C LEU A 85 -0.79 19.73 -15.25
N SER A 86 -0.89 20.49 -16.33
CA SER A 86 -0.33 21.85 -16.31
C SER A 86 -1.05 22.69 -15.26
N ASP A 87 -0.41 23.73 -14.70
CA ASP A 87 -1.02 24.64 -13.72
C ASP A 87 -2.37 25.25 -14.20
N SER A 88 -2.58 25.28 -15.52
CA SER A 88 -3.80 25.77 -16.17
C SER A 88 -4.82 24.69 -16.56
N ASP A 89 -4.47 23.41 -16.48
CA ASP A 89 -5.35 22.31 -16.89
C ASP A 89 -6.14 21.73 -15.70
N ARG A 90 -7.47 21.67 -15.85
CA ARG A 90 -8.32 20.92 -14.93
C ARG A 90 -8.21 19.43 -15.25
N GLY A 91 -8.02 18.59 -14.25
CA GLY A 91 -7.99 17.13 -14.42
C GLY A 91 -9.38 16.51 -14.41
N PHE A 92 -9.60 15.52 -15.28
CA PHE A 92 -10.74 14.61 -15.24
C PHE A 92 -10.28 13.14 -15.28
N VAL A 93 -10.32 12.48 -14.12
CA VAL A 93 -9.86 11.10 -13.96
C VAL A 93 -10.99 10.11 -14.26
N CYS A 94 -10.74 9.20 -15.20
CA CYS A 94 -11.64 8.11 -15.57
C CYS A 94 -11.06 6.77 -15.12
N ALA A 95 -11.80 5.99 -14.31
CA ALA A 95 -11.35 4.66 -13.88
C ALA A 95 -12.42 3.57 -13.92
N HIS A 96 -12.04 2.30 -13.75
CA HIS A 96 -13.00 1.22 -13.56
C HIS A 96 -13.85 1.48 -12.30
N TYR A 97 -13.15 1.68 -11.19
CA TYR A 97 -13.71 1.96 -9.89
C TYR A 97 -12.73 2.82 -9.12
N LEU A 98 -13.20 3.89 -8.49
CA LEU A 98 -12.41 4.73 -7.59
C LEU A 98 -12.86 4.45 -6.16
N SER A 99 -11.93 3.95 -5.34
CA SER A 99 -12.21 3.67 -3.92
C SER A 99 -12.44 4.96 -3.13
N ASP A 100 -13.09 4.85 -1.97
CA ASP A 100 -13.39 6.00 -1.13
C ASP A 100 -12.14 6.83 -0.72
N PRO A 101 -11.00 6.23 -0.30
CA PRO A 101 -9.78 6.99 -0.01
C PRO A 101 -9.23 7.75 -1.22
N VAL A 102 -9.30 7.15 -2.41
CA VAL A 102 -8.81 7.76 -3.66
C VAL A 102 -9.69 8.95 -4.04
N ARG A 103 -11.02 8.80 -3.97
CA ARG A 103 -11.97 9.88 -4.24
C ARG A 103 -11.76 11.08 -3.31
N ARG A 104 -11.56 10.83 -2.00
CA ARG A 104 -11.30 11.91 -1.02
C ARG A 104 -10.02 12.69 -1.35
N GLN A 105 -9.00 12.02 -1.85
CA GLN A 105 -7.77 12.69 -2.23
C GLN A 105 -7.85 13.41 -3.58
N LEU A 106 -8.62 12.89 -4.55
CA LEU A 106 -8.93 13.64 -5.77
C LEU A 106 -9.72 14.90 -5.42
N ASP A 107 -10.73 14.78 -4.55
CA ASP A 107 -11.50 15.91 -4.00
C ASP A 107 -10.57 16.93 -3.33
N SER A 108 -9.60 16.51 -2.52
CA SER A 108 -8.68 17.43 -1.83
C SER A 108 -7.71 18.18 -2.76
N HIS A 109 -7.47 17.67 -3.96
CA HIS A 109 -6.66 18.32 -4.99
C HIS A 109 -7.52 19.08 -6.02
N GLY A 110 -8.84 19.13 -5.84
CA GLY A 110 -9.76 19.77 -6.79
C GLY A 110 -9.82 19.07 -8.15
N ILE A 111 -9.43 17.80 -8.22
CA ILE A 111 -9.41 17.01 -9.46
C ILE A 111 -10.78 16.37 -9.65
N SER A 112 -11.40 16.65 -10.80
CA SER A 112 -12.67 16.02 -11.17
C SER A 112 -12.46 14.56 -11.58
N TYR A 113 -13.46 13.72 -11.40
CA TYR A 113 -13.38 12.30 -11.72
C TYR A 113 -14.73 11.67 -12.02
N ALA A 114 -14.71 10.57 -12.76
CA ALA A 114 -15.83 9.66 -12.89
C ALA A 114 -15.32 8.21 -13.04
N ASP A 115 -16.00 7.25 -12.41
CA ASP A 115 -15.71 5.84 -12.60
C ASP A 115 -16.83 5.10 -13.33
N ALA A 116 -16.53 3.90 -13.84
CA ALA A 116 -17.50 3.10 -14.57
C ALA A 116 -18.64 2.56 -13.69
N THR A 117 -18.57 2.73 -12.36
CA THR A 117 -19.59 2.31 -11.39
C THR A 117 -20.56 3.42 -11.00
N GLY A 118 -20.32 4.66 -11.45
CA GLY A 118 -21.19 5.80 -11.22
C GLY A 118 -20.71 6.79 -10.16
N ASN A 119 -19.53 6.58 -9.55
CA ASN A 119 -18.96 7.61 -8.68
C ASN A 119 -18.46 8.77 -9.55
N LEU A 120 -18.91 9.98 -9.24
CA LEU A 120 -18.66 11.17 -10.07
C LEU A 120 -18.49 12.40 -9.18
N THR A 121 -17.48 13.21 -9.49
CA THR A 121 -17.37 14.62 -9.09
C THR A 121 -16.87 15.42 -10.28
N LEU A 122 -17.59 16.46 -10.70
CA LEU A 122 -17.13 17.47 -11.66
C LEU A 122 -17.21 18.84 -11.00
N VAL A 123 -16.16 19.65 -11.08
CA VAL A 123 -16.14 21.00 -10.52
C VAL A 123 -15.41 22.01 -11.42
N ALA A 124 -16.06 23.14 -11.67
CA ALA A 124 -15.43 24.32 -12.26
C ALA A 124 -16.06 25.62 -11.75
N ASP A 125 -15.25 26.66 -11.63
CA ASP A 125 -15.69 27.99 -11.18
C ASP A 125 -16.27 28.83 -12.33
N ARG A 126 -15.83 28.56 -13.57
CA ARG A 126 -16.29 29.24 -14.79
C ARG A 126 -16.27 28.30 -16.00
N PRO A 127 -17.43 28.08 -16.66
CA PRO A 127 -18.76 28.35 -16.12
C PRO A 127 -18.97 27.58 -14.80
N ALA A 128 -19.70 28.18 -13.86
CA ALA A 128 -19.85 27.62 -12.51
C ALA A 128 -20.69 26.33 -12.56
N ILE A 129 -20.08 25.21 -12.22
CA ILE A 129 -20.75 23.92 -12.14
C ILE A 129 -20.14 23.03 -11.07
N TRP A 130 -21.03 22.33 -10.36
CA TRP A 130 -20.65 21.23 -9.50
C TRP A 130 -21.64 20.08 -9.68
N VAL A 131 -21.13 18.93 -10.10
CA VAL A 131 -21.90 17.69 -10.26
C VAL A 131 -21.31 16.63 -9.35
N ARG A 132 -22.14 15.92 -8.61
CA ARG A 132 -21.72 14.78 -7.80
C ARG A 132 -22.72 13.64 -7.95
N ASN A 133 -22.21 12.42 -8.05
CA ASN A 133 -23.02 11.20 -8.00
C ASN A 133 -22.32 10.15 -7.14
N ARG A 134 -23.13 9.26 -6.53
CA ARG A 134 -22.64 8.11 -5.77
C ARG A 134 -22.89 6.85 -6.59
N GLY A 135 -21.82 6.17 -6.94
CA GLY A 135 -21.84 4.87 -7.59
C GLY A 135 -21.70 3.74 -6.59
N ALA A 136 -21.03 2.66 -7.01
CA ALA A 136 -20.77 1.53 -6.14
C ALA A 136 -19.84 1.93 -4.97
N ASP A 137 -20.12 1.39 -3.78
CA ASP A 137 -19.27 1.54 -2.59
C ASP A 137 -18.11 0.52 -2.56
N ALA A 138 -18.13 -0.46 -3.47
CA ALA A 138 -17.09 -1.47 -3.66
C ALA A 138 -16.95 -1.80 -5.15
N ASP A 139 -15.76 -2.23 -5.58
CA ASP A 139 -15.52 -2.62 -6.98
C ASP A 139 -16.38 -3.84 -7.35
N PRO A 140 -17.38 -3.69 -8.24
CA PRO A 140 -18.34 -4.73 -8.57
C PRO A 140 -17.73 -5.83 -9.46
N TRP A 141 -16.57 -5.58 -10.06
CA TRP A 141 -15.83 -6.58 -10.85
C TRP A 141 -14.78 -7.32 -10.01
N ARG A 142 -14.75 -7.12 -8.69
CA ARG A 142 -14.05 -8.02 -7.77
C ARG A 142 -14.84 -9.32 -7.63
N GLY A 143 -14.34 -10.37 -8.27
CA GLY A 143 -14.92 -11.71 -8.17
C GLY A 143 -14.78 -12.31 -6.75
N PRO A 144 -15.74 -13.16 -6.32
CA PRO A 144 -15.63 -13.90 -5.06
C PRO A 144 -14.35 -14.75 -5.05
N GLY A 145 -13.58 -14.67 -3.97
CA GLY A 145 -12.30 -15.37 -3.81
C GLY A 145 -11.05 -14.60 -4.30
N ARG A 146 -11.21 -13.41 -4.89
CA ARG A 146 -10.08 -12.49 -5.11
C ARG A 146 -9.55 -12.04 -3.74
N PRO A 147 -8.22 -11.93 -3.53
CA PRO A 147 -7.67 -11.47 -2.26
C PRO A 147 -8.31 -10.14 -1.86
N SER A 148 -8.42 -9.87 -0.56
CA SER A 148 -9.07 -8.68 0.00
C SER A 148 -8.53 -7.33 -0.46
N GLY A 149 -7.53 -7.29 -1.36
CA GLY A 149 -6.78 -6.09 -1.74
C GLY A 149 -5.86 -5.60 -0.62
N VAL A 150 -5.87 -6.26 0.54
CA VAL A 150 -5.12 -5.92 1.75
C VAL A 150 -3.90 -6.83 1.84
N LEU A 151 -2.74 -6.26 2.15
CA LEU A 151 -1.49 -6.96 2.38
C LEU A 151 -1.41 -7.49 3.81
N THR A 152 -2.37 -8.32 4.22
CA THR A 152 -2.44 -8.86 5.59
C THR A 152 -2.07 -10.35 5.64
N GLY A 153 -1.63 -10.79 6.81
CA GLY A 153 -1.37 -12.19 7.13
C GLY A 153 -0.03 -12.69 6.63
N GLU A 154 0.36 -13.85 7.15
CA GLU A 154 1.68 -14.45 6.94
C GLU A 154 2.16 -14.47 5.47
N PRO A 155 1.36 -14.87 4.47
CA PRO A 155 1.84 -14.89 3.09
C PRO A 155 2.23 -13.51 2.57
N SER A 156 1.52 -12.46 2.99
CA SER A 156 1.83 -11.08 2.62
C SER A 156 3.16 -10.65 3.26
N GLU A 157 3.37 -10.98 4.54
CA GLU A 157 4.64 -10.66 5.23
C GLU A 157 5.83 -11.33 4.54
N ARG A 158 5.74 -12.63 4.25
CA ARG A 158 6.79 -13.39 3.54
C ARG A 158 7.12 -12.82 2.16
N VAL A 159 6.09 -12.54 1.36
CA VAL A 159 6.26 -12.04 -0.02
C VAL A 159 6.77 -10.60 -0.06
N VAL A 160 6.21 -9.72 0.77
CA VAL A 160 6.66 -8.31 0.86
C VAL A 160 8.11 -8.25 1.34
N ARG A 161 8.48 -9.05 2.33
CA ARG A 161 9.87 -9.15 2.81
C ARG A 161 10.82 -9.66 1.75
N ALA A 162 10.46 -10.72 1.04
CA ALA A 162 11.29 -11.24 -0.05
C ALA A 162 11.52 -10.18 -1.15
N LEU A 163 10.49 -9.43 -1.53
CA LEU A 163 10.60 -8.35 -2.53
C LEU A 163 11.34 -7.11 -2.02
N ALA A 164 11.15 -6.71 -0.76
CA ALA A 164 11.81 -5.55 -0.18
C ALA A 164 13.31 -5.80 0.03
N ASP A 165 13.64 -6.96 0.59
CA ASP A 165 15.01 -7.31 0.99
C ASP A 165 15.91 -7.71 -0.18
N HIS A 166 15.35 -7.78 -1.39
CA HIS A 166 16.07 -8.11 -2.61
C HIS A 166 15.82 -7.07 -3.71
N VAL A 167 16.78 -6.99 -4.63
CA VAL A 167 16.72 -6.11 -5.80
C VAL A 167 17.03 -6.90 -7.07
N GLY A 168 16.38 -6.53 -8.16
CA GLY A 168 16.50 -7.17 -9.47
C GLY A 168 15.19 -7.77 -9.98
N GLU A 169 15.19 -8.18 -11.24
CA GLU A 169 14.04 -8.86 -11.84
C GLU A 169 13.83 -10.22 -11.16
N MET A 170 12.60 -10.51 -10.75
CA MET A 170 12.25 -11.73 -10.02
C MET A 170 11.00 -12.38 -10.61
N SER A 171 11.12 -13.61 -11.08
CA SER A 171 9.95 -14.38 -11.48
C SER A 171 9.12 -14.78 -10.26
N VAL A 172 7.79 -14.94 -10.42
CA VAL A 172 6.93 -15.39 -9.31
C VAL A 172 7.37 -16.77 -8.75
N PRO A 173 7.82 -17.75 -9.57
CA PRO A 173 8.41 -18.98 -9.05
C PRO A 173 9.65 -18.78 -8.18
N GLU A 174 10.57 -17.87 -8.54
CA GLU A 174 11.72 -17.53 -7.70
C GLU A 174 11.29 -16.87 -6.40
N LEU A 175 10.30 -15.96 -6.47
CA LEU A 175 9.71 -15.32 -5.31
C LEU A 175 9.05 -16.33 -4.36
N ILE A 176 8.36 -17.34 -4.90
CA ILE A 176 7.79 -18.44 -4.11
C ILE A 176 8.89 -19.19 -3.35
N LYS A 177 9.96 -19.56 -4.06
CA LYS A 177 11.10 -20.28 -3.46
C LYS A 177 11.79 -19.42 -2.39
N LEU A 178 11.95 -18.13 -2.65
CA LEU A 178 12.64 -17.19 -1.77
C LEU A 178 11.83 -16.85 -0.52
N SER A 179 10.53 -16.61 -0.67
CA SER A 179 9.62 -16.26 0.43
C SER A 179 9.13 -17.46 1.24
N GLY A 180 9.21 -18.67 0.69
CA GLY A 180 8.60 -19.85 1.28
C GLY A 180 7.07 -19.79 1.37
N ALA A 181 6.41 -18.83 0.72
CA ALA A 181 4.96 -18.76 0.66
C ALA A 181 4.40 -19.84 -0.29
N SER A 182 3.16 -20.30 -0.07
CA SER A 182 2.53 -21.23 -1.01
C SER A 182 2.30 -20.57 -2.37
N THR A 183 2.38 -21.36 -3.44
CA THR A 183 2.22 -20.89 -4.83
C THR A 183 0.98 -20.00 -4.99
N GLY A 184 -0.19 -20.52 -4.61
CA GLY A 184 -1.44 -19.77 -4.74
C GLY A 184 -1.47 -18.48 -3.92
N ALA A 185 -0.88 -18.47 -2.73
CA ALA A 185 -0.82 -17.26 -1.91
C ALA A 185 0.15 -16.22 -2.47
N ALA A 186 1.32 -16.64 -2.97
CA ALA A 186 2.29 -15.75 -3.58
C ALA A 186 1.73 -15.06 -4.84
N TYR A 187 1.10 -15.82 -5.75
CA TYR A 187 0.43 -15.23 -6.91
C TYR A 187 -0.66 -14.23 -6.51
N ARG A 188 -1.42 -14.55 -5.47
CA ARG A 188 -2.45 -13.65 -4.92
C ARG A 188 -1.85 -12.36 -4.37
N VAL A 189 -0.75 -12.43 -3.60
CA VAL A 189 -0.08 -11.24 -3.06
C VAL A 189 0.54 -10.41 -4.18
N VAL A 190 1.23 -11.04 -5.14
CA VAL A 190 1.79 -10.34 -6.31
C VAL A 190 0.70 -9.63 -7.11
N GLU A 191 -0.47 -10.25 -7.28
CA GLU A 191 -1.61 -9.62 -7.95
C GLU A 191 -2.11 -8.40 -7.16
N VAL A 192 -2.22 -8.48 -5.82
CA VAL A 192 -2.57 -7.32 -4.98
C VAL A 192 -1.54 -6.20 -5.09
N LEU A 193 -0.25 -6.54 -5.04
CA LEU A 193 0.84 -5.58 -5.19
C LEU A 193 0.82 -4.91 -6.57
N PHE A 194 0.53 -5.67 -7.63
CA PHE A 194 0.40 -5.17 -9.00
C PHE A 194 -0.84 -4.30 -9.19
N GLU A 195 -2.02 -4.73 -8.72
CA GLU A 195 -3.25 -3.93 -8.72
C GLU A 195 -3.10 -2.62 -7.96
N ARG A 196 -2.24 -2.63 -6.93
CA ARG A 196 -1.88 -1.47 -6.13
C ARG A 196 -0.62 -0.78 -6.61
N GLU A 197 -0.16 -1.03 -7.83
CA GLU A 197 1.01 -0.37 -8.45
C GLU A 197 2.24 -0.26 -7.51
N LEU A 198 2.36 -1.18 -6.56
CA LEU A 198 3.47 -1.30 -5.62
C LEU A 198 4.64 -2.04 -6.27
N LEU A 199 4.36 -2.73 -7.37
CA LEU A 199 5.34 -3.33 -8.26
C LEU A 199 4.88 -3.23 -9.71
N SER A 200 5.83 -3.36 -10.64
CA SER A 200 5.59 -3.57 -12.07
C SER A 200 6.09 -4.95 -12.49
N ARG A 201 5.44 -5.54 -13.49
CA ARG A 201 5.85 -6.84 -14.07
C ARG A 201 5.60 -6.89 -15.56
N MET A 202 6.37 -7.69 -16.27
CA MET A 202 6.08 -8.01 -17.67
C MET A 202 4.79 -8.83 -17.79
N PRO A 203 4.02 -8.73 -18.91
CA PRO A 203 2.88 -9.59 -19.15
C PRO A 203 3.27 -11.06 -19.09
N ARG A 204 2.72 -11.82 -18.12
CA ARG A 204 3.09 -13.22 -17.86
C ARG A 204 4.60 -13.43 -17.58
N GLY A 205 5.29 -12.40 -17.11
CA GLY A 205 6.73 -12.41 -16.86
C GLY A 205 7.10 -12.00 -15.43
N PRO A 206 8.40 -11.74 -15.18
CA PRO A 206 8.91 -11.42 -13.86
C PRO A 206 8.42 -10.04 -13.38
N VAL A 207 8.46 -9.87 -12.06
CA VAL A 207 8.45 -8.55 -11.43
C VAL A 207 9.73 -7.84 -11.86
N THR A 208 9.58 -6.66 -12.47
CA THR A 208 10.68 -5.88 -13.05
C THR A 208 11.08 -4.72 -12.18
N ASP A 209 10.14 -4.19 -11.40
CA ASP A 209 10.35 -3.04 -10.53
C ASP A 209 9.47 -3.17 -9.28
N VAL A 210 9.99 -2.72 -8.14
CA VAL A 210 9.30 -2.73 -6.85
C VAL A 210 9.44 -1.36 -6.23
N ARG A 211 8.32 -0.65 -6.05
CA ARG A 211 8.26 0.63 -5.33
C ARG A 211 8.33 0.37 -3.82
N TRP A 212 9.50 -0.10 -3.37
CA TRP A 212 9.67 -0.73 -2.06
C TRP A 212 9.23 0.17 -0.89
N GLU A 213 9.46 1.48 -0.95
CA GLU A 213 9.02 2.42 0.08
C GLU A 213 7.49 2.46 0.24
N HIS A 214 6.80 2.62 -0.89
CA HIS A 214 5.34 2.64 -0.96
C HIS A 214 4.77 1.28 -0.56
N MET A 215 5.42 0.20 -0.99
CA MET A 215 5.05 -1.17 -0.66
C MET A 215 5.15 -1.43 0.85
N LEU A 216 6.27 -1.06 1.48
CA LEU A 216 6.46 -1.25 2.92
C LEU A 216 5.47 -0.42 3.74
N ARG A 217 5.21 0.84 3.34
CA ARG A 217 4.22 1.70 4.02
C ARG A 217 2.81 1.14 3.91
N ALA A 218 2.44 0.68 2.71
CA ALA A 218 1.15 0.03 2.43
C ALA A 218 0.99 -1.27 3.24
N TRP A 219 2.02 -2.11 3.25
CA TRP A 219 2.04 -3.34 4.04
C TRP A 219 1.91 -3.05 5.53
N ALA A 220 2.73 -2.15 6.08
CA ALA A 220 2.68 -1.77 7.49
C ALA A 220 1.26 -1.35 7.93
N THR A 221 0.60 -0.51 7.14
CA THR A 221 -0.76 -0.03 7.42
C THR A 221 -1.81 -1.15 7.42
N ASP A 222 -1.64 -2.15 6.56
CA ASP A 222 -2.57 -3.27 6.39
C ASP A 222 -2.37 -4.40 7.42
N ARG A 223 -1.22 -4.43 8.11
CA ARG A 223 -0.88 -5.48 9.06
C ARG A 223 -1.77 -5.43 10.29
N LYS A 224 -2.09 -6.62 10.80
CA LYS A 224 -2.72 -6.76 12.11
C LYS A 224 -1.65 -6.66 13.20
N PRO A 225 -1.89 -5.92 14.29
CA PRO A 225 -0.96 -5.86 15.39
C PRO A 225 -0.76 -7.27 16.00
N CYS A 226 0.47 -7.55 16.42
CA CYS A 226 0.78 -8.74 17.20
C CYS A 226 0.27 -8.58 18.63
N ARG A 227 0.00 -9.70 19.30
CA ARG A 227 -0.25 -9.68 20.75
C ARG A 227 1.07 -9.43 21.47
N THR A 228 1.04 -8.57 22.48
CA THR A 228 2.21 -8.21 23.27
C THR A 228 2.02 -8.51 24.74
N ARG A 229 3.11 -8.86 25.42
CA ARG A 229 3.20 -8.92 26.87
C ARG A 229 4.30 -7.99 27.37
N ARG A 230 4.13 -7.48 28.58
CA ARG A 230 5.09 -6.58 29.23
C ARG A 230 5.78 -7.30 30.37
N PHE A 231 7.07 -7.02 30.50
CA PHE A 231 7.90 -7.56 31.56
C PHE A 231 8.79 -6.46 32.13
N ALA A 232 9.22 -6.67 33.37
CA ALA A 232 10.30 -5.94 34.01
C ALA A 232 11.57 -6.81 33.99
N SER A 233 12.70 -6.21 33.64
CA SER A 233 14.03 -6.79 33.83
C SER A 233 14.54 -6.46 35.24
N PRO A 234 14.67 -7.42 36.17
CA PRO A 234 15.04 -7.15 37.56
C PRO A 234 16.38 -6.43 37.73
N ASP A 235 17.37 -6.83 36.91
CA ASP A 235 18.73 -6.29 36.94
C ASP A 235 18.93 -5.10 35.97
N GLY A 236 17.85 -4.69 35.31
CA GLY A 236 17.80 -3.58 34.37
C GLY A 236 18.19 -3.93 32.92
N LEU A 237 17.82 -3.04 32.00
CA LEU A 237 17.98 -3.28 30.56
C LEU A 237 19.41 -3.49 30.08
N ASP A 238 20.40 -2.89 30.74
CA ASP A 238 21.81 -3.02 30.33
C ASP A 238 22.38 -4.41 30.61
N ASP A 239 21.99 -5.02 31.73
CA ASP A 239 22.30 -6.43 32.01
C ASP A 239 21.61 -7.32 30.97
N LEU A 240 20.32 -7.12 30.74
CA LEU A 240 19.55 -7.89 29.77
C LEU A 240 20.16 -7.82 28.37
N ARG A 241 20.54 -6.63 27.88
CA ARG A 241 21.20 -6.47 26.58
C ARG A 241 22.53 -7.20 26.52
N SER A 242 23.32 -7.14 27.58
CA SER A 242 24.62 -7.83 27.66
C SER A 242 24.43 -9.35 27.59
N ARG A 243 23.43 -9.89 28.30
CA ARG A 243 23.07 -11.31 28.26
C ARG A 243 22.54 -11.74 26.90
N LEU A 244 21.71 -10.91 26.25
CA LEU A 244 21.22 -11.16 24.90
C LEU A 244 22.34 -11.15 23.86
N ALA A 245 23.31 -10.25 23.98
CA ALA A 245 24.47 -10.18 23.10
C ALA A 245 25.44 -11.35 23.30
N ALA A 246 25.53 -11.89 24.51
CA ALA A 246 26.35 -13.06 24.83
C ALA A 246 25.67 -14.40 24.47
N SER A 247 24.36 -14.41 24.22
CA SER A 247 23.63 -15.66 24.02
C SER A 247 24.03 -16.35 22.71
N SER A 248 24.46 -17.60 22.85
CA SER A 248 24.96 -18.42 21.76
C SER A 248 23.97 -19.57 21.52
N GLY A 249 22.89 -19.30 20.78
CA GLY A 249 21.85 -20.28 20.46
C GLY A 249 21.02 -19.90 19.22
N ASP A 250 20.18 -20.82 18.75
CA ASP A 250 19.23 -20.58 17.65
C ASP A 250 18.25 -19.46 18.07
N PRO A 251 18.03 -18.41 17.26
CA PRO A 251 17.36 -17.20 17.70
C PRO A 251 15.85 -17.42 17.85
N GLY A 252 15.42 -17.75 19.06
CA GLY A 252 14.03 -17.62 19.47
C GLY A 252 13.58 -16.17 19.67
N TYR A 253 14.40 -15.17 19.30
CA TYR A 253 14.10 -13.74 19.48
C TYR A 253 14.65 -12.83 18.35
N ALA A 254 14.05 -11.66 18.19
CA ALA A 254 14.54 -10.57 17.35
C ALA A 254 14.14 -9.19 17.92
N VAL A 255 15.12 -8.33 18.20
CA VAL A 255 14.91 -6.94 18.62
C VAL A 255 14.29 -6.14 17.47
N THR A 256 13.31 -5.31 17.78
CA THR A 256 12.62 -4.43 16.81
C THR A 256 12.43 -3.02 17.39
N GLY A 257 11.56 -2.22 16.75
CA GLY A 257 11.23 -0.87 17.17
C GLY A 257 12.44 0.04 17.18
N ILE A 258 12.51 0.95 18.15
CA ILE A 258 13.62 1.93 18.23
C ILE A 258 14.97 1.20 18.38
N GLY A 259 15.01 0.11 19.16
CA GLY A 259 16.23 -0.65 19.45
C GLY A 259 16.85 -1.36 18.24
N ALA A 260 16.10 -1.51 17.14
CA ALA A 260 16.63 -2.04 15.89
C ALA A 260 17.19 -0.95 14.95
N THR A 261 17.25 0.31 15.37
CA THR A 261 17.67 1.47 14.55
C THR A 261 18.79 2.28 15.20
N ASP A 262 19.36 3.23 14.46
CA ASP A 262 20.31 4.23 14.96
C ASP A 262 19.63 5.52 15.48
N TYR A 263 18.30 5.54 15.58
CA TYR A 263 17.54 6.75 15.90
C TYR A 263 17.81 7.27 17.30
N ALA A 264 17.72 6.38 18.30
CA ALA A 264 17.92 6.70 19.71
C ALA A 264 18.18 5.43 20.51
N ARG A 265 18.75 5.57 21.71
CA ARG A 265 18.80 4.48 22.69
C ARG A 265 17.41 4.31 23.29
N PRO A 266 16.78 3.11 23.22
CA PRO A 266 15.43 2.97 23.72
C PRO A 266 15.40 2.76 25.24
N ASP A 267 14.42 3.35 25.91
CA ASP A 267 14.12 3.15 27.33
C ASP A 267 13.29 1.88 27.58
N VAL A 268 12.75 1.28 26.52
CA VAL A 268 12.00 0.03 26.54
C VAL A 268 12.59 -0.89 25.48
N LEU A 269 12.95 -2.12 25.85
CA LEU A 269 13.40 -3.12 24.89
C LEU A 269 12.20 -3.78 24.22
N GLU A 270 12.06 -3.57 22.91
CA GLU A 270 11.00 -4.11 22.09
C GLU A 270 11.54 -5.27 21.24
N LEU A 271 10.93 -6.45 21.34
CA LEU A 271 11.38 -7.63 20.59
C LEU A 271 10.25 -8.60 20.27
N TYR A 272 10.48 -9.43 19.26
CA TYR A 272 9.72 -10.65 19.02
C TYR A 272 10.37 -11.82 19.73
N ALA A 273 9.57 -12.74 20.25
CA ALA A 273 10.04 -14.06 20.65
C ALA A 273 9.06 -15.15 20.15
N ASP A 274 9.61 -16.28 19.73
CA ASP A 274 8.82 -17.43 19.23
C ASP A 274 8.01 -18.04 20.39
N ASP A 275 8.69 -18.36 21.48
CA ASP A 275 8.08 -18.70 22.77
C ASP A 275 8.41 -17.62 23.80
N VAL A 276 7.42 -16.77 24.07
CA VAL A 276 7.55 -15.64 24.99
C VAL A 276 7.71 -16.11 26.45
N ASP A 277 7.12 -17.24 26.85
CA ASP A 277 7.25 -17.76 28.22
C ASP A 277 8.62 -18.40 28.43
N ALA A 278 9.11 -19.18 27.47
CA ALA A 278 10.47 -19.72 27.50
C ALA A 278 11.51 -18.60 27.52
N PHE A 279 11.35 -17.58 26.67
CA PHE A 279 12.25 -16.43 26.64
C PHE A 279 12.22 -15.66 27.97
N ALA A 280 11.04 -15.37 28.52
CA ALA A 280 10.93 -14.68 29.80
C ALA A 280 11.60 -15.46 30.93
N SER A 281 11.43 -16.79 30.96
CA SER A 281 12.07 -17.67 31.94
C SER A 281 13.60 -17.69 31.80
N GLU A 282 14.12 -17.82 30.57
CA GLU A 282 15.57 -17.84 30.29
C GLU A 282 16.26 -16.55 30.75
N PHE A 283 15.60 -15.41 30.57
CA PHE A 283 16.15 -14.09 30.90
C PHE A 283 15.71 -13.54 32.28
N ASP A 284 15.03 -14.36 33.11
CA ASP A 284 14.46 -13.99 34.42
C ASP A 284 13.55 -12.73 34.38
N LEU A 285 12.80 -12.57 33.31
CA LEU A 285 11.88 -11.45 33.13
C LEU A 285 10.61 -11.65 33.96
N ARG A 286 10.17 -10.57 34.64
CA ARG A 286 8.99 -10.60 35.51
C ARG A 286 7.78 -10.03 34.78
N PRO A 287 6.68 -10.78 34.59
CA PRO A 287 5.49 -10.25 33.92
C PRO A 287 4.90 -9.08 34.72
N VAL A 288 4.46 -8.04 34.03
CA VAL A 288 3.80 -6.87 34.63
C VAL A 288 2.58 -6.46 33.83
N ASP A 289 1.57 -5.93 34.52
CA ASP A 289 0.34 -5.45 33.88
C ASP A 289 0.52 -4.07 33.21
N GLY A 290 1.54 -3.30 33.60
CA GLY A 290 1.87 -1.99 33.03
C GLY A 290 3.26 -1.50 33.46
N GLY A 291 3.83 -0.54 32.71
CA GLY A 291 5.09 0.12 33.07
C GLY A 291 6.37 -0.71 32.96
N GLY A 292 6.32 -1.89 32.31
CA GLY A 292 7.49 -2.74 32.06
C GLY A 292 8.48 -2.15 31.06
N ASP A 293 9.76 -2.43 31.27
CA ASP A 293 10.89 -2.01 30.44
C ASP A 293 11.19 -2.99 29.29
N VAL A 294 10.51 -4.14 29.22
CA VAL A 294 10.58 -5.08 28.09
C VAL A 294 9.18 -5.34 27.54
N VAL A 295 9.03 -5.20 26.22
CA VAL A 295 7.80 -5.55 25.49
C VAL A 295 8.11 -6.66 24.51
N ILE A 296 7.43 -7.80 24.68
CA ILE A 296 7.62 -8.96 23.83
C ILE A 296 6.35 -9.22 23.02
N ALA A 297 6.49 -9.26 21.69
CA ALA A 297 5.43 -9.66 20.78
C ALA A 297 5.59 -11.13 20.34
N THR A 298 4.46 -11.84 20.25
CA THR A 298 4.41 -13.13 19.55
C THR A 298 4.16 -12.85 18.06
N PRO A 299 5.08 -13.22 17.16
CA PRO A 299 4.94 -12.89 15.74
C PRO A 299 3.85 -13.72 15.07
N TRP A 300 3.20 -13.16 14.05
CA TRP A 300 2.26 -13.90 13.20
C TRP A 300 2.97 -14.83 12.20
N SER A 301 4.25 -14.58 11.92
CA SER A 301 5.05 -15.32 10.95
C SER A 301 6.51 -15.37 11.40
N ALA A 302 7.17 -16.51 11.13
CA ALA A 302 8.60 -16.68 11.39
C ALA A 302 9.49 -15.75 10.53
N VAL A 303 8.94 -15.06 9.53
CA VAL A 303 9.69 -14.11 8.68
C VAL A 303 10.34 -12.98 9.50
N VAL A 304 9.86 -12.69 10.71
CA VAL A 304 10.50 -11.72 11.62
C VAL A 304 11.94 -12.10 11.95
N PHE A 305 12.24 -13.39 11.98
CA PHE A 305 13.57 -13.95 12.30
C PHE A 305 14.45 -14.11 11.05
N GLU A 306 13.90 -13.85 9.86
CA GLU A 306 14.68 -13.93 8.62
C GLU A 306 15.51 -12.67 8.40
N ARG A 307 16.76 -12.89 7.97
CA ARG A 307 17.72 -11.84 7.60
C ARG A 307 17.97 -10.81 8.70
N MET A 308 17.95 -11.27 9.95
CA MET A 308 18.31 -10.43 11.09
C MET A 308 19.70 -9.81 10.91
N GLN A 309 19.85 -8.60 11.42
CA GLN A 309 21.12 -7.90 11.50
C GLN A 309 21.64 -7.93 12.92
N ILE A 310 22.97 -7.98 13.08
CA ILE A 310 23.59 -7.83 14.39
C ILE A 310 23.91 -6.36 14.58
N ARG A 311 23.40 -5.76 15.66
CA ARG A 311 23.64 -4.37 16.06
C ARG A 311 23.95 -4.36 17.55
N GLU A 312 25.11 -3.83 17.93
CA GLU A 312 25.58 -3.85 19.33
C GLU A 312 25.55 -5.26 19.97
N GLY A 313 25.80 -6.30 19.16
CA GLY A 313 25.70 -7.71 19.58
C GLY A 313 24.28 -8.27 19.64
N LEU A 314 23.25 -7.42 19.56
CA LEU A 314 21.85 -7.82 19.54
C LEU A 314 21.40 -8.25 18.16
N ARG A 315 20.59 -9.31 18.10
CA ARG A 315 19.94 -9.76 16.87
C ARG A 315 18.68 -8.93 16.64
N CYS A 316 18.72 -8.08 15.64
CA CYS A 316 17.63 -7.18 15.27
C CYS A 316 16.92 -7.69 14.02
N VAL A 317 15.60 -7.48 13.92
CA VAL A 317 14.85 -7.72 12.69
C VAL A 317 15.48 -6.98 11.51
N ALA A 318 15.31 -7.48 10.28
CA ALA A 318 15.87 -6.77 9.13
C ALA A 318 15.26 -5.35 8.97
N PRO A 319 15.98 -4.40 8.36
CA PRO A 319 15.58 -2.99 8.26
C PRO A 319 14.15 -2.76 7.74
N SER A 320 13.71 -3.56 6.78
CA SER A 320 12.36 -3.52 6.22
C SER A 320 11.26 -3.93 7.21
N HIS A 321 11.53 -4.84 8.17
CA HIS A 321 10.60 -5.11 9.27
C HIS A 321 10.59 -3.95 10.26
N ALA A 322 11.78 -3.49 10.68
CA ALA A 322 11.90 -2.45 11.68
C ALA A 322 11.10 -1.21 11.24
N TYR A 323 11.24 -0.80 9.98
CA TYR A 323 10.42 0.26 9.41
C TYR A 323 8.91 -0.03 9.49
N ALA A 324 8.47 -1.24 9.13
CA ALA A 324 7.06 -1.58 9.15
C ALA A 324 6.47 -1.56 10.57
N ASP A 325 7.22 -2.03 11.57
CA ASP A 325 6.82 -2.02 12.98
C ASP A 325 6.76 -0.59 13.56
N LEU A 326 7.69 0.28 13.13
CA LEU A 326 7.72 1.69 13.53
C LEU A 326 6.57 2.49 12.91
N VAL A 327 6.11 2.14 11.71
CA VAL A 327 4.94 2.78 11.06
C VAL A 327 3.64 2.39 11.76
N ALA A 328 3.45 1.09 12.03
CA ALA A 328 2.21 0.54 12.55
C ALA A 328 2.46 -0.73 13.36
N GLY A 329 1.57 -1.00 14.32
CA GLY A 329 1.68 -2.14 15.23
C GLY A 329 2.01 -1.70 16.65
N PRO A 330 2.42 -2.65 17.51
CA PRO A 330 2.63 -2.36 18.93
C PRO A 330 3.87 -1.51 19.23
N PHE A 331 4.79 -1.36 18.27
CA PHE A 331 6.08 -0.67 18.41
C PHE A 331 6.13 0.65 17.62
N ARG A 332 4.95 1.25 17.38
CA ARG A 332 4.81 2.42 16.52
C ARG A 332 5.57 3.63 17.07
N HIS A 333 6.47 4.19 16.26
CA HIS A 333 7.18 5.42 16.56
C HIS A 333 7.44 6.22 15.26
N PRO A 334 6.56 7.19 14.90
CA PRO A 334 6.57 7.85 13.59
C PRO A 334 7.90 8.51 13.22
N ASP A 335 8.52 9.25 14.14
CA ASP A 335 9.77 9.97 13.88
C ASP A 335 10.93 9.00 13.60
N ALA A 336 10.92 7.85 14.26
CA ALA A 336 11.91 6.79 14.05
C ALA A 336 11.63 6.04 12.74
N ALA A 337 10.36 5.90 12.34
CA ALA A 337 9.99 5.34 11.04
C ALA A 337 10.52 6.21 9.89
N ASP A 338 10.37 7.54 9.99
CA ASP A 338 10.87 8.47 8.98
C ASP A 338 12.40 8.50 8.93
N TYR A 339 13.06 8.46 10.08
CA TYR A 339 14.52 8.30 10.17
C TYR A 339 14.99 6.98 9.53
N GLN A 340 14.33 5.87 9.86
CA GLN A 340 14.66 4.54 9.34
C GLN A 340 14.50 4.48 7.82
N LEU A 341 13.41 5.03 7.29
CA LEU A 341 13.18 5.13 5.85
C LEU A 341 14.27 5.95 5.16
N THR A 342 14.64 7.09 5.75
CA THR A 342 15.71 7.97 5.22
C THR A 342 17.04 7.23 5.17
N THR A 343 17.39 6.50 6.23
CA THR A 343 18.62 5.70 6.31
C THR A 343 18.63 4.56 5.30
N MET A 344 17.51 3.84 5.18
CA MET A 344 17.36 2.76 4.18
C MET A 344 17.47 3.26 2.74
N ARG A 345 16.97 4.46 2.44
CA ARG A 345 17.10 5.09 1.12
C ARG A 345 18.55 5.51 0.84
N ALA A 346 19.26 5.99 1.85
CA ALA A 346 20.64 6.44 1.70
C ALA A 346 21.62 5.30 1.38
N ASP A 347 21.34 4.08 1.86
CA ASP A 347 22.17 2.89 1.60
C ASP A 347 21.31 1.66 1.27
N GLU A 348 20.68 1.65 0.08
CA GLU A 348 19.92 0.48 -0.37
C GLU A 348 20.79 -0.78 -0.50
N SER A 349 22.05 -0.63 -0.91
CA SER A 349 22.99 -1.75 -1.05
C SER A 349 23.36 -2.43 0.27
N GLY A 350 23.30 -1.70 1.39
CA GLY A 350 23.63 -2.22 2.71
C GLY A 350 22.59 -3.18 3.29
N TRP A 351 21.32 -3.10 2.84
CA TRP A 351 20.24 -3.94 3.37
C TRP A 351 19.52 -4.78 2.31
N ARG A 352 19.48 -4.34 1.04
CA ARG A 352 18.91 -5.11 -0.07
C ARG A 352 19.99 -5.95 -0.73
N ARG A 353 19.67 -7.20 -1.04
CA ARG A 353 20.58 -8.12 -1.74
C ARG A 353 20.20 -8.25 -3.21
N GLU A 354 21.19 -8.19 -4.10
CA GLU A 354 20.96 -8.54 -5.49
C GLU A 354 20.46 -9.98 -5.63
N MET A 355 19.48 -10.16 -6.51
CA MET A 355 19.09 -11.50 -6.92
C MET A 355 20.22 -12.14 -7.74
N ARG A 356 20.89 -13.13 -7.16
CA ARG A 356 21.83 -13.97 -7.91
C ARG A 356 21.03 -14.76 -8.94
N ARG A 357 21.16 -14.39 -10.22
CA ARG A 357 20.69 -15.22 -11.33
C ARG A 357 21.39 -16.58 -11.21
N ALA A 358 20.62 -17.64 -10.98
CA ALA A 358 21.14 -18.98 -11.16
C ALA A 358 21.59 -19.09 -12.63
N ARG A 359 22.88 -19.35 -12.85
CA ARG A 359 23.40 -19.65 -14.18
C ARG A 359 22.89 -20.99 -14.67
#